data_AF-A0A813J3J9-F1
#
_entry.id   AF-A0A813J3J9-F1
#
_cell.length_a   1.000
_cell.length_b   1.000
_cell.length_c   1.000
_cell.angle_alpha   90.00
_cell.angle_beta   90.00
_cell.angle_gamma   90.00
#
_symmetry.space_group_name_H-M   'P 1'
#
loop_
_entity.id
_entity.type
_entity.pdbx_description
1 polymer ?
#
loop_
_entity_poly.entity_id
_entity_poly.type
_entity_poly.pdbx_seq_one_letter_code
_entity_poly.pdbx_strand_id
1 'polypeptide(L)'
;MNAISARSELAIDEKRFLHVEVVALLLHAAYVWGIDLSGQRDIFALQVLAENDGVIDKEKVSEGKAFLPADGVTVTIEGGNHAGFGHYGPQTYPRLDGVSTIGLAEQQTQVADATVDWLKAIDQRPSGTKLINNIPHTLHVL
;
A
#
# COMPACT_ATOMS: atom_id res chain seq x y z
N MET A 1 -19.70 -60.50 14.34
CA MET A 1 -18.26 -60.22 14.11
C MET A 1 -18.13 -58.71 13.96
N ASN A 2 -17.59 -58.04 14.98
CA ASN A 2 -17.52 -56.57 15.04
C ASN A 2 -16.22 -56.08 14.39
N ALA A 3 -16.35 -55.02 13.60
CA ALA A 3 -15.25 -54.31 12.95
C ALA A 3 -14.45 -53.48 13.97
N ILE A 4 -13.13 -53.51 13.86
CA ILE A 4 -12.24 -52.50 14.43
C ILE A 4 -11.35 -52.02 13.28
N SER A 5 -11.45 -50.74 12.94
CA SER A 5 -10.39 -50.01 12.27
C SER A 5 -10.42 -48.59 12.79
N ALA A 6 -9.62 -48.34 13.83
CA ALA A 6 -9.38 -47.00 14.33
C ALA A 6 -8.43 -46.30 13.36
N ARG A 7 -8.92 -45.27 12.66
CA ARG A 7 -8.06 -44.25 12.07
C ARG A 7 -8.02 -43.09 13.05
N SER A 8 -6.83 -42.83 13.59
CA SER A 8 -6.54 -41.61 14.34
C SER A 8 -6.64 -40.41 13.38
N GLU A 9 -7.62 -39.54 13.60
CA GLU A 9 -7.62 -38.21 13.01
C GLU A 9 -6.48 -37.40 13.66
N LEU A 10 -5.43 -37.17 12.89
CA LEU A 10 -4.49 -36.09 13.14
C LEU A 10 -5.27 -34.78 12.97
N ALA A 11 -5.80 -34.24 14.07
CA ALA A 11 -6.28 -32.89 14.12
C ALA A 11 -5.08 -31.97 13.80
N ILE A 12 -5.08 -31.41 12.59
CA ILE A 12 -4.16 -30.34 12.23
C ILE A 12 -4.58 -29.17 13.12
N ASP A 13 -3.69 -28.77 14.03
CA ASP A 13 -3.88 -27.58 14.85
C ASP A 13 -3.78 -26.34 13.95
N GLU A 14 -4.91 -25.92 13.37
CA GLU A 14 -5.03 -24.73 12.52
C GLU A 14 -4.70 -23.43 13.26
N LYS A 15 -4.48 -23.47 14.59
CA LYS A 15 -4.14 -22.31 15.39
C LYS A 15 -2.64 -22.08 15.43
N ARG A 16 -2.06 -21.48 14.38
CA ARG A 16 -0.87 -20.60 14.53
C ARG A 16 -0.44 -19.79 13.30
N PHE A 17 -1.35 -19.50 12.37
CA PHE A 17 -1.07 -18.38 11.46
C PHE A 17 -1.45 -17.07 12.16
N LEU A 18 -0.48 -16.18 12.33
CA LEU A 18 -0.74 -14.79 12.70
C LEU A 18 -1.73 -14.24 11.67
N HIS A 19 -2.91 -13.81 12.12
CA HIS A 19 -3.81 -13.06 11.28
C HIS A 19 -3.17 -11.69 11.03
N VAL A 20 -2.64 -11.47 9.82
CA VAL A 20 -2.11 -10.19 9.41
C VAL A 20 -3.22 -9.48 8.64
N GLU A 21 -3.72 -8.41 9.23
CA GLU A 21 -4.66 -7.52 8.56
C GLU A 21 -3.87 -6.41 7.86
N VAL A 22 -4.14 -6.20 6.57
CA VAL A 22 -3.57 -5.08 5.81
C VAL A 22 -4.60 -3.96 5.82
N VAL A 23 -4.32 -2.90 6.56
CA VAL A 23 -5.22 -1.74 6.71
C VAL A 23 -4.96 -0.62 5.68
N ALA A 24 -3.78 -0.62 5.07
CA ALA A 24 -3.30 0.48 4.26
C ALA A 24 -2.29 0.04 3.18
N LEU A 25 -2.32 0.72 2.04
CA LEU A 25 -1.38 0.58 0.93
C LEU A 25 -0.72 1.94 0.65
N LEU A 26 0.61 1.95 0.60
CA LEU A 26 1.41 3.11 0.20
C LEU A 26 2.09 2.80 -1.14
N LEU A 27 1.89 3.65 -2.13
CA LEU A 27 2.39 3.50 -3.49
C LEU A 27 3.33 4.67 -3.81
N HIS A 28 4.61 4.51 -3.51
CA HIS A 28 5.66 5.48 -3.86
C HIS A 28 6.19 5.21 -5.27
N ALA A 29 6.05 6.17 -6.17
CA ALA A 29 6.34 6.02 -7.60
C ALA A 29 5.69 4.77 -8.25
N ALA A 30 4.55 4.37 -7.69
CA ALA A 30 3.80 3.19 -8.10
C ALA A 30 2.34 3.56 -8.33
N TYR A 31 1.63 2.74 -9.10
CA TYR A 31 0.24 2.99 -9.44
C TYR A 31 -0.53 1.71 -9.61
N VAL A 32 -1.83 1.78 -9.31
CA VAL A 32 -2.76 0.69 -9.58
C VAL A 32 -3.10 0.69 -11.07
N TRP A 33 -3.05 -0.46 -11.70
CA TRP A 33 -3.51 -0.66 -13.07
C TRP A 33 -3.78 -2.16 -13.29
N GLY A 34 -4.93 -2.50 -13.89
CA GLY A 34 -5.32 -3.89 -14.16
C GLY A 34 -5.89 -4.67 -12.96
N ILE A 35 -5.85 -4.10 -11.75
CA ILE A 35 -6.52 -4.63 -10.56
C ILE A 35 -7.37 -3.51 -9.98
N ASP A 36 -8.68 -3.73 -9.90
CA ASP A 36 -9.64 -2.75 -9.41
C ASP A 36 -9.80 -2.86 -7.88
N LEU A 37 -9.36 -1.83 -7.15
CA LEU A 37 -9.53 -1.69 -5.70
C LEU A 37 -10.65 -0.70 -5.32
N SER A 38 -11.41 -0.16 -6.29
CA SER A 38 -12.46 0.83 -6.04
C SER A 38 -13.59 0.31 -5.15
N GLY A 39 -13.83 -1.01 -5.20
CA GLY A 39 -14.77 -1.71 -4.34
C GLY A 39 -14.26 -1.96 -2.91
N GLN A 40 -12.95 -1.79 -2.66
CA GLN A 40 -12.36 -2.09 -1.35
C GLN A 40 -12.68 -0.98 -0.35
N ARG A 41 -13.38 -1.38 0.71
CA ARG A 41 -13.86 -0.48 1.77
C ARG A 41 -13.15 -0.70 3.08
N ASP A 42 -12.14 -1.55 3.14
CA ASP A 42 -11.35 -1.92 4.32
C ASP A 42 -9.90 -1.42 4.23
N ILE A 43 -9.40 -1.18 3.02
CA ILE A 43 -8.03 -0.73 2.79
C ILE A 43 -7.99 0.76 2.45
N PHE A 44 -7.11 1.52 3.12
CA PHE A 44 -6.75 2.88 2.71
C PHE A 44 -5.64 2.85 1.66
N ALA A 45 -5.61 3.81 0.73
CA ALA A 45 -4.53 3.92 -0.25
C ALA A 45 -4.00 5.36 -0.33
N LEU A 46 -2.67 5.48 -0.29
CA LEU A 46 -1.94 6.67 -0.68
C LEU A 46 -1.06 6.35 -1.88
N GLN A 47 -1.18 7.15 -2.92
CA GLN A 47 -0.30 7.15 -4.08
C GLN A 47 0.53 8.43 -4.07
N VAL A 48 1.85 8.30 -4.07
CA VAL A 48 2.78 9.43 -4.15
C VAL A 48 3.56 9.32 -5.46
N LEU A 49 3.35 10.26 -6.36
CA LEU A 49 3.98 10.35 -7.68
C LEU A 49 4.97 11.52 -7.72
N ALA A 50 5.79 11.60 -8.76
CA ALA A 50 6.67 12.73 -9.00
C ALA A 50 6.30 13.45 -10.30
N GLU A 51 6.42 14.77 -10.32
CA GLU A 51 6.14 15.60 -11.50
C GLU A 51 7.03 15.20 -12.70
N ASN A 52 8.33 15.02 -12.44
CA ASN A 52 9.33 14.67 -13.44
C ASN A 52 9.61 13.16 -13.46
N ASP A 53 8.67 12.32 -13.03
CA ASP A 53 8.79 10.87 -13.21
C ASP A 53 8.73 10.52 -14.70
N GLY A 54 9.84 9.99 -15.22
CA GLY A 54 9.96 9.51 -16.60
C GLY A 54 9.81 8.00 -16.74
N VAL A 55 9.69 7.27 -15.63
CA VAL A 55 9.73 5.82 -15.58
C VAL A 55 8.33 5.22 -15.62
N ILE A 56 7.39 5.80 -14.87
CA ILE A 56 6.00 5.34 -14.85
C ILE A 56 5.26 5.65 -16.16
N ASP A 57 4.25 4.83 -16.47
CA ASP A 57 3.37 5.03 -17.61
C ASP A 57 2.23 6.00 -17.21
N LYS A 58 2.27 7.23 -17.73
CA LYS A 58 1.37 8.31 -17.31
C LYS A 58 -0.08 8.08 -17.75
N GLU A 59 -0.26 7.41 -18.90
CA GLU A 59 -1.57 6.99 -19.39
C GLU A 59 -2.19 5.97 -18.43
N LYS A 60 -1.43 4.94 -18.05
CA LYS A 60 -1.90 3.93 -17.09
C LYS A 60 -2.14 4.50 -15.69
N VAL A 61 -1.33 5.46 -15.25
CA VAL A 61 -1.59 6.22 -14.01
C VAL A 61 -2.93 6.92 -14.09
N SER A 62 -3.24 7.59 -15.21
CA SER A 62 -4.50 8.31 -15.39
C SER A 62 -5.71 7.36 -15.40
N GLU A 63 -5.62 6.25 -16.13
CA GLU A 63 -6.65 5.20 -16.15
C GLU A 63 -6.83 4.57 -14.75
N GLY A 64 -5.71 4.27 -14.11
CA GLY A 64 -5.64 3.61 -12.81
C GLY A 64 -6.28 4.39 -11.66
N LYS A 65 -6.46 5.72 -11.79
CA LYS A 65 -7.16 6.52 -10.78
C LYS A 65 -8.54 5.96 -10.43
N ALA A 66 -9.25 5.41 -11.41
CA ALA A 66 -10.56 4.79 -11.20
C ALA A 66 -10.49 3.47 -10.39
N PHE A 67 -9.31 2.85 -10.30
CA PHE A 67 -9.07 1.60 -9.59
C PHE A 67 -8.59 1.79 -8.16
N LEU A 68 -8.34 3.02 -7.70
CA LEU A 68 -8.06 3.28 -6.30
C LEU A 68 -9.34 3.12 -5.47
N PRO A 69 -9.24 2.77 -4.16
CA PRO A 69 -10.35 2.87 -3.23
C PRO A 69 -11.05 4.24 -3.33
N ALA A 70 -12.34 4.30 -3.03
CA ALA A 70 -13.13 5.54 -3.15
C ALA A 70 -12.58 6.72 -2.33
N ASP A 71 -11.85 6.44 -1.25
CA ASP A 71 -11.15 7.41 -0.39
C ASP A 71 -9.62 7.37 -0.57
N GLY A 72 -9.15 6.78 -1.67
CA GLY A 72 -7.75 6.77 -2.08
C GLY A 72 -7.26 8.19 -2.39
N VAL A 73 -6.04 8.48 -1.98
CA VAL A 73 -5.42 9.82 -2.14
C VAL A 73 -4.24 9.70 -3.10
N THR A 74 -4.14 10.63 -4.05
CA THR A 74 -2.95 10.80 -4.89
C THR A 74 -2.30 12.15 -4.59
N VAL A 75 -1.00 12.14 -4.31
CA VAL A 75 -0.15 13.32 -4.13
C VAL A 75 0.94 13.30 -5.19
N THR A 76 1.28 14.45 -5.75
CA THR A 76 2.42 14.61 -6.67
C THR A 76 3.48 15.46 -5.99
N ILE A 77 4.71 14.97 -5.97
CA ILE A 77 5.89 15.71 -5.52
C ILE A 77 6.33 16.63 -6.64
N GLU A 78 6.17 17.93 -6.41
CA GLU A 78 6.60 18.97 -7.35
C GLU A 78 8.11 18.94 -7.50
N GLY A 79 8.59 19.01 -8.73
CA GLY A 79 10.01 18.98 -9.08
C GLY A 79 10.72 17.64 -8.93
N GLY A 80 10.18 16.67 -8.19
CA GLY A 80 10.81 15.35 -7.99
C GLY A 80 10.81 14.47 -9.24
N ASN A 81 11.60 13.38 -9.22
CA ASN A 81 11.63 12.34 -10.27
C ASN A 81 11.47 10.91 -9.69
N HIS A 82 11.48 9.85 -10.51
CA HIS A 82 11.30 8.48 -10.04
C HIS A 82 12.43 8.02 -9.12
N ALA A 83 13.67 8.29 -9.53
CA ALA A 83 14.86 7.82 -8.84
C ALA A 83 15.01 8.39 -7.43
N GLY A 84 14.46 9.58 -7.17
CA GLY A 84 14.48 10.20 -5.85
C GLY A 84 13.69 9.43 -4.78
N PHE A 85 12.70 8.60 -5.16
CA PHE A 85 11.99 7.75 -4.20
C PHE A 85 12.88 6.63 -3.64
N GLY A 86 13.66 5.97 -4.50
CA GLY A 86 14.54 4.86 -4.12
C GLY A 86 15.97 5.28 -3.80
N HIS A 87 16.35 6.52 -4.07
CA HIS A 87 17.71 7.05 -3.96
C HIS A 87 18.77 6.11 -4.60
N TYR A 88 18.51 5.63 -5.82
CA TYR A 88 19.45 4.76 -6.54
C TYR A 88 20.27 5.51 -7.60
N GLY A 89 20.19 6.84 -7.63
CA GLY A 89 20.89 7.70 -8.60
C GLY A 89 20.18 7.81 -9.95
N PRO A 90 20.72 8.57 -10.91
CA PRO A 90 20.07 8.83 -12.20
C PRO A 90 19.77 7.55 -12.97
N GLN A 91 18.51 7.32 -13.34
CA GLN A 91 18.13 6.17 -14.17
C GLN A 91 18.26 6.48 -15.67
N THR A 92 19.04 5.68 -16.39
CA THR A 92 19.20 5.79 -17.85
C THR A 92 18.72 4.56 -18.62
N TYR A 93 18.56 3.41 -17.95
CA TYR A 93 18.12 2.13 -18.52
C TYR A 93 17.29 1.35 -17.48
N PRO A 94 16.27 0.55 -17.86
CA PRO A 94 15.76 0.31 -19.23
C PRO A 94 14.96 1.49 -19.79
N ARG A 95 14.57 2.44 -18.94
CA ARG A 95 13.85 3.65 -19.31
C ARG A 95 14.53 4.84 -18.65
N LEU A 96 14.71 5.91 -19.42
CA LEU A 96 15.23 7.17 -18.92
C LEU A 96 14.22 7.80 -17.96
N ASP A 97 14.65 8.12 -16.75
CA ASP A 97 13.85 8.93 -15.82
C ASP A 97 13.95 10.42 -16.19
N GLY A 98 13.06 11.25 -15.65
CA GLY A 98 13.15 12.69 -15.81
C GLY A 98 14.21 13.31 -14.89
N VAL A 99 14.49 14.59 -15.16
CA VAL A 99 15.45 15.38 -14.39
C VAL A 99 14.72 16.03 -13.22
N SER A 100 15.13 15.72 -11.99
CA SER A 100 14.63 16.39 -10.79
C SER A 100 15.04 17.87 -10.80
N THR A 101 14.12 18.78 -10.52
CA THR A 101 14.38 20.22 -10.36
C THR A 101 14.62 20.63 -8.90
N ILE A 102 14.39 19.70 -7.96
CA ILE A 102 14.70 19.82 -6.54
C ILE A 102 15.82 18.86 -6.13
N GLY A 103 16.43 19.12 -4.97
CA GLY A 103 17.44 18.23 -4.41
C GLY A 103 16.83 16.93 -3.87
N LEU A 104 17.63 15.86 -3.80
CA LEU A 104 17.20 14.57 -3.23
C LEU A 104 16.60 14.70 -1.83
N ALA A 105 17.26 15.46 -0.94
CA ALA A 105 16.80 15.63 0.44
C ALA A 105 15.43 16.33 0.50
N GLU A 106 15.19 17.28 -0.41
CA GLU A 106 13.91 17.98 -0.52
C GLU A 106 12.82 17.03 -1.02
N GLN A 107 13.10 16.24 -2.07
CA GLN A 107 12.15 15.22 -2.54
C GLN A 107 11.81 14.20 -1.42
N GLN A 108 12.82 13.68 -0.72
CA GLN A 108 12.58 12.73 0.37
C GLN A 108 11.79 13.36 1.53
N THR A 109 12.03 14.63 1.82
CA THR A 109 11.25 15.37 2.82
C THR A 109 9.79 15.49 2.40
N GLN A 110 9.51 15.91 1.16
CA GLN A 110 8.12 16.00 0.67
C GLN A 110 7.41 14.65 0.65
N VAL A 111 8.10 13.56 0.26
CA VAL A 111 7.53 12.19 0.31
C VAL A 111 7.23 11.77 1.75
N ALA A 112 8.14 12.05 2.68
CA ALA A 112 7.97 11.72 4.09
C ALA A 112 6.81 12.53 4.70
N ASP A 113 6.73 13.83 4.44
CA ASP A 113 5.67 14.71 4.94
C ASP A 113 4.30 14.26 4.42
N ALA A 114 4.16 14.03 3.10
CA ALA A 114 2.93 13.52 2.52
C ALA A 114 2.50 12.18 3.14
N THR A 115 3.47 11.31 3.41
CA THR A 115 3.21 10.00 4.04
C THR A 115 2.78 10.16 5.49
N VAL A 116 3.48 10.96 6.29
CA VAL A 116 3.19 11.17 7.72
C VAL A 116 1.83 11.86 7.90
N ASP A 117 1.55 12.89 7.10
CA ASP A 117 0.29 13.61 7.19
C ASP A 117 -0.90 12.72 6.83
N TRP A 118 -0.75 11.87 5.81
CA TRP A 118 -1.76 10.88 5.47
C TRP A 118 -1.94 9.82 6.57
N LEU A 119 -0.85 9.30 7.14
CA LEU A 119 -0.90 8.34 8.25
C LEU A 119 -1.65 8.92 9.47
N LYS A 120 -1.35 10.17 9.84
CA LYS A 120 -2.10 10.89 10.90
C LYS A 120 -3.59 11.01 10.55
N ALA A 121 -3.91 11.30 9.28
CA ALA A 121 -5.28 11.47 8.84
C ALA A 121 -6.11 10.18 8.82
N ILE A 122 -5.48 9.00 8.70
CA ILE A 122 -6.17 7.71 8.80
C ILE A 122 -6.22 7.18 10.23
N ASP A 123 -5.23 7.50 11.08
CA ASP A 123 -5.20 7.14 12.50
C ASP A 123 -6.27 7.88 13.33
N GLN A 124 -6.53 9.15 13.01
CA GLN A 124 -7.53 9.97 13.73
C GLN A 124 -8.99 9.62 13.39
N ARG A 125 -9.24 8.64 12.52
CA ARG A 125 -10.61 8.20 12.20
C ARG A 125 -11.07 7.21 13.27
N PRO A 126 -12.29 7.35 13.84
CA PRO A 126 -12.81 6.40 14.82
C PRO A 126 -12.67 4.97 14.29
N SER A 127 -12.21 4.05 15.15
CA SER A 127 -11.88 2.64 14.86
C SER A 127 -13.08 1.76 14.44
N GLY A 128 -14.05 2.29 13.70
CA GLY A 128 -15.28 1.61 13.33
C GLY A 128 -15.88 2.02 11.98
N THR A 129 -15.11 2.53 11.02
CA THR A 129 -15.69 2.96 9.71
C THR A 129 -15.00 2.39 8.47
N LYS A 130 -14.25 1.32 8.60
CA LYS A 130 -13.98 0.42 7.49
C LYS A 130 -14.14 -1.00 8.04
N LEU A 131 -15.19 -1.69 7.60
CA LEU A 131 -15.85 -2.79 8.33
C LEU A 131 -14.93 -4.00 8.60
N ILE A 132 -14.16 -3.98 9.68
CA ILE A 132 -13.60 -5.19 10.28
C ILE A 132 -14.69 -5.90 11.11
N ASN A 133 -15.52 -6.67 10.43
CA ASN A 133 -16.43 -7.57 11.13
C ASN A 133 -15.63 -8.75 11.71
N ASN A 134 -15.51 -8.77 13.04
CA ASN A 134 -15.29 -9.93 13.92
C ASN A 134 -14.01 -10.78 13.75
N ILE A 135 -12.91 -10.34 14.36
CA ILE A 135 -11.92 -11.28 14.90
C ILE A 135 -11.76 -11.01 16.41
N PRO A 136 -12.02 -12.01 17.29
CA PRO A 136 -11.90 -11.80 18.72
C PRO A 136 -10.42 -11.65 19.11
N HIS A 137 -10.01 -10.44 19.46
CA HIS A 137 -8.72 -10.19 20.11
C HIS A 137 -8.73 -10.81 21.51
N THR A 138 -8.00 -11.91 21.69
CA THR A 138 -7.63 -12.39 23.03
C THR A 138 -6.24 -11.83 23.34
N LEU A 139 -6.19 -10.77 24.15
CA LEU A 139 -4.95 -10.18 24.63
C LEU A 139 -4.43 -11.02 25.80
N HIS A 140 -3.37 -11.80 25.59
CA HIS A 140 -2.59 -12.38 26.68
C HIS A 140 -1.49 -11.38 27.05
N VAL A 141 -1.68 -10.70 28.18
CA VAL A 141 -0.63 -9.90 28.83
C VAL A 141 0.26 -10.87 29.61
N LEU A 142 1.57 -10.84 29.33
CA LEU A 142 2.62 -11.40 30.19
C LEU A 142 3.18 -10.30 31.07
#